data_AF-A0A519L0F9-F1
#
_entry.id   AF-A0A519L0F9-F1
#
_cell.length_a   1.000
_cell.length_b   1.000
_cell.length_c   1.000
_cell.angle_alpha   90.00
_cell.angle_beta   90.00
_cell.angle_gamma   90.00
#
_symmetry.space_group_name_H-M   'P 1'
#
loop_
_entity.id
_entity.type
_entity.pdbx_description
1 polymer ?
#
loop_
_entity_poly.entity_id
_entity_poly.type
_entity_poly.pdbx_seq_one_letter_code
_entity_poly.pdbx_strand_id
1 'polypeptide(L)' 'MATCAVCRRAPADPKYKPFCSKRCADVDLQRWFTGGYAIPVRDDEPTDGSGDGVMRED' A
#
# COMPACT_ATOMS: atom_id res chain seq x y z
N MET A 1 -23.12 8.05 -0.20
CA MET A 1 -22.33 7.66 -1.38
C MET A 1 -20.86 7.87 -1.03
N ALA A 2 -20.00 6.85 -1.17
CA ALA A 2 -18.60 6.98 -0.74
C ALA A 2 -17.81 7.92 -1.67
N THR A 3 -16.93 8.74 -1.09
CA THR A 3 -16.04 9.64 -1.84
C THR A 3 -14.84 8.85 -2.37
N CYS A 4 -14.35 9.17 -3.57
CA CYS A 4 -13.21 8.47 -4.18
C CYS A 4 -11.96 8.51 -3.27
N ALA A 5 -11.42 7.34 -2.96
CA ALA A 5 -10.25 7.17 -2.09
C ALA A 5 -8.95 7.79 -2.66
N VAL A 6 -8.85 7.94 -3.97
CA VAL A 6 -7.64 8.44 -4.64
C VAL A 6 -7.62 9.97 -4.74
N CYS A 7 -8.68 10.57 -5.27
CA CYS A 7 -8.71 12.00 -5.56
C CYS A 7 -9.47 12.83 -4.53
N ARG A 8 -10.31 12.19 -3.69
CA ARG A 8 -11.15 12.79 -2.65
C ARG A 8 -12.03 13.96 -3.09
N ARG A 9 -12.35 14.05 -4.40
CA ARG A 9 -13.07 15.18 -5.01
C ARG A 9 -14.46 14.84 -5.54
N ALA A 10 -14.68 13.58 -5.90
CA ALA A 10 -15.93 13.12 -6.53
C ALA A 10 -16.43 11.84 -5.84
N PRO A 11 -17.76 11.58 -5.87
CA PRO A 11 -18.31 10.31 -5.43
C PRO A 11 -17.79 9.14 -6.28
N ALA A 12 -17.78 7.95 -5.70
CA ALA A 12 -17.45 6.74 -6.43
C ALA A 12 -18.47 6.48 -7.55
N ASP A 13 -17.97 6.18 -8.74
CA ASP A 13 -18.78 5.78 -9.88
C ASP A 13 -19.12 4.29 -9.74
N PRO A 14 -20.37 3.84 -9.95
CA PRO A 14 -20.76 2.44 -9.82
C PRO A 14 -19.89 1.45 -10.60
N LYS A 15 -19.36 1.82 -11.76
CA LYS A 15 -18.49 1.00 -12.60
C LYS A 15 -17.05 0.93 -12.06
N TYR A 16 -16.62 1.93 -11.30
CA TYR A 16 -15.23 2.09 -10.85
C TYR A 16 -15.07 2.06 -9.34
N LYS A 17 -16.08 1.64 -8.56
CA LYS A 17 -16.02 1.56 -7.10
C LYS A 17 -14.73 0.86 -6.64
N PRO A 18 -13.99 1.42 -5.66
CA PRO A 18 -14.32 2.59 -4.82
C PRO A 18 -13.92 3.97 -5.41
N PHE A 19 -13.62 4.07 -6.69
CA PHE A 19 -13.09 5.27 -7.35
C PHE A 19 -14.12 6.02 -8.20
N CYS A 20 -13.85 7.28 -8.53
CA CYS A 20 -14.72 8.09 -9.38
C CYS A 20 -14.50 7.88 -10.89
N SER A 21 -13.43 7.17 -11.30
CA SER A 21 -13.09 6.98 -12.72
C SER A 21 -12.02 5.89 -12.91
N LYS A 22 -11.87 5.41 -14.16
CA LYS A 22 -10.76 4.54 -14.56
C LYS A 22 -9.40 5.14 -14.20
N ARG A 23 -9.21 6.44 -14.44
CA ARG A 23 -7.93 7.12 -14.16
C ARG A 23 -7.53 7.02 -12.69
N CYS A 24 -8.49 7.15 -11.77
CA CYS A 24 -8.22 6.99 -10.34
C CYS A 24 -7.90 5.53 -9.98
N ALA A 25 -8.59 4.56 -10.57
CA ALA A 25 -8.27 3.14 -10.39
C ALA A 25 -6.83 2.81 -10.86
N ASP A 26 -6.42 3.33 -12.02
CA ASP A 26 -5.07 3.11 -12.55
C ASP A 26 -3.98 3.78 -11.68
N VAL A 27 -4.27 4.94 -11.09
CA VAL A 27 -3.36 5.60 -10.14
C VAL A 27 -3.18 4.78 -8.87
N ASP A 28 -4.28 4.22 -8.35
CA ASP A 28 -4.22 3.32 -7.19
C ASP A 28 -3.34 2.10 -7.50
N LEU A 29 -3.58 1.47 -8.65
CA LEU A 29 -2.79 0.32 -9.12
C LEU A 29 -1.30 0.65 -9.25
N GLN A 30 -0.96 1.84 -9.76
CA GLN A 30 0.45 2.27 -9.81
C GLN A 30 1.06 2.37 -8.42
N ARG A 31 0.33 2.87 -7.41
CA ARG A 31 0.83 2.94 -6.03
C ARG A 31 1.09 1.56 -5.45
N TRP A 32 0.30 0.55 -5.81
CA TRP A 32 0.59 -0.83 -5.46
C TRP A 32 1.90 -1.30 -6.08
N PHE A 33 2.09 -1.10 -7.39
CA PHE A 33 3.28 -1.56 -8.09
C PHE A 33 4.57 -0.82 -7.70
N THR A 34 4.48 0.44 -7.27
CA THR A 34 5.65 1.21 -6.84
C THR A 34 5.94 1.09 -5.35
N GLY A 35 5.22 0.24 -4.60
CA GLY A 35 5.39 0.14 -3.15
C GLY A 35 4.91 1.38 -2.37
N GLY A 36 4.05 2.21 -2.96
CA GLY A 36 3.45 3.37 -2.30
C GLY A 36 2.50 2.99 -1.15
N TYR A 37 2.10 1.72 -1.08
CA TYR A 37 1.37 1.11 0.03
C TYR A 37 2.27 0.21 0.91
N ALA A 38 3.52 0.61 1.12
CA ALA A 38 4.40 -0.06 2.08
C ALA A 38 4.11 0.40 3.52
N ILE A 39 4.13 -0.55 4.46
CA ILE A 39 4.14 -0.25 5.89
C ILE A 39 5.60 -0.06 6.30
N PRO A 40 5.97 1.10 6.87
CA PRO A 40 7.34 1.33 7.30
C PRO A 40 7.68 0.40 8.47
N VAL A 41 8.86 -0.21 8.42
CA VAL A 41 9.41 -0.98 9.53
C VAL A 41 9.76 -0.02 10.67
N ARG A 42 9.42 -0.41 11.90
CA ARG A 42 9.87 0.27 13.11
C ARG A 42 11.19 -0.37 13.55
N ASP A 43 12.15 0.43 14.01
CA ASP A 43 13.47 -0.08 14.43
C ASP A 43 13.39 -1.04 15.63
N ASP A 44 12.29 -1.02 16.38
CA ASP A 44 12.01 -1.88 17.53
C ASP A 44 11.14 -3.11 17.21
N GLU A 45 10.72 -3.30 15.95
CA GLU A 45 9.97 -4.49 15.56
C GLU A 45 10.91 -5.64 15.17
N PRO A 46 10.73 -6.85 15.76
CA PRO A 46 11.48 -8.02 15.31
C PRO A 46 11.10 -8.36 13.86
N THR A 47 12.10 -8.44 12.98
CA THR A 47 11.89 -8.80 11.58
C THR A 47 11.62 -10.29 11.44
N ASP A 48 10.58 -10.67 10.71
CA ASP A 48 10.08 -12.04 10.51
C ASP A 48 10.94 -12.90 9.56
N GLY A 49 12.21 -12.54 9.36
CA GLY A 49 13.10 -13.18 8.37
C GLY A 49 14.60 -13.20 8.69
N SER A 50 15.02 -12.74 9.86
CA SER A 50 16.41 -12.92 10.31
C SER A 50 16.54 -14.30 10.96
N GLY A 51 16.90 -15.29 10.15
CA GLY A 51 17.65 -16.44 10.67
C GLY A 51 18.93 -15.88 11.27
N ASP A 52 18.96 -15.79 12.60
CA ASP A 52 20.09 -15.32 13.39
C ASP A 52 21.25 -16.29 13.25
N GLY A 53 21.96 -16.20 12.12
CA GLY A 53 23.28 -16.78 11.91
C GLY A 53 24.31 -15.99 12.72
N VAL A 54 24.15 -15.95 14.05
CA VAL A 54 25.23 -15.57 14.94
C VAL A 54 26.19 -16.76 14.97
N MET A 55 27.08 -16.82 13.98
CA MET A 55 28.31 -17.59 14.12
C MET A 55 29.09 -16.93 15.27
N ARG A 56 29.02 -17.51 16.46
CA ARG A 56 29.99 -17.24 17.53
C ARG A 56 31.20 -18.10 17.20
N GLU A 57 32.26 -17.48 16.70
CA GLU A 57 33.60 -18.08 16.78
C GLU A 57 34.14 -17.78 18.19
N ASP A 58 34.15 -18.80 19.06
CA ASP A 58 35.07 -18.99 20.19
C ASP A 58 34.98 -20.46 20.67
#